data_AF-A0AAV8WVP8-F1
#
_entry.id   AF-A0AAV8WVP8-F1
#
_cell.length_a   1.000
_cell.length_b   1.000
_cell.length_c   1.000
_cell.angle_alpha   90.00
_cell.angle_beta   90.00
_cell.angle_gamma   90.00
#
_symmetry.space_group_name_H-M   'P 1'
#
loop_
_entity.id
_entity.type
_entity.pdbx_description
1 polymer ?
#
loop_
_entity_poly.entity_id
_entity_poly.type
_entity_poly.pdbx_seq_one_letter_code
_entity_poly.pdbx_strand_id
1 'polypeptide(L)'
;MSDRQKNFNKTLSKARVIIENAFALLKGRFRRLKYMETIILENTVTIILTALILHNICILNDDEFHDIGNLNEEILGERLRNPRNERDINVPEENRQAQLKRSEIVNVLLLRNL
;
A
#
# COMPACT_ATOMS: atom_id res chain seq x y z
N MET A 1 2.50 -23.59 6.42
CA MET A 1 2.59 -22.34 7.20
C MET A 1 2.09 -22.58 8.62
N SER A 2 2.87 -22.19 9.62
CA SER A 2 2.46 -22.19 11.04
C SER A 2 1.30 -21.22 11.27
N ASP A 3 0.46 -21.46 12.29
CA ASP A 3 -0.64 -20.54 12.63
C ASP A 3 -0.16 -19.13 12.96
N ARG A 4 1.06 -19.00 13.51
CA ARG A 4 1.71 -17.70 13.72
C ARG A 4 1.99 -16.97 12.41
N GLN A 5 2.49 -17.69 11.40
CA GLN A 5 2.73 -17.14 10.06
C GLN A 5 1.41 -16.77 9.38
N LYS A 6 0.35 -17.58 9.56
CA LYS A 6 -1.00 -17.26 9.05
C LYS A 6 -1.52 -15.97 9.68
N ASN A 7 -1.40 -15.80 11.00
CA ASN A 7 -1.86 -14.59 11.68
C ASN A 7 -1.07 -13.34 11.26
N PHE A 8 0.25 -13.46 11.14
CA PHE A 8 1.10 -12.38 10.63
C PHE A 8 0.70 -11.99 9.21
N ASN A 9 0.58 -12.95 8.30
CA ASN A 9 0.20 -12.68 6.91
C ASN A 9 -1.19 -12.04 6.82
N LYS A 10 -2.16 -12.50 7.63
CA LYS A 10 -3.50 -11.90 7.71
C LYS A 10 -3.42 -10.44 8.18
N THR A 11 -2.62 -10.16 9.20
CA THR A 11 -2.46 -8.80 9.74
C THR A 11 -1.75 -7.88 8.74
N LEU A 12 -0.67 -8.36 8.13
CA LEU A 12 0.08 -7.64 7.10
C LEU A 12 -0.81 -7.33 5.88
N SER A 13 -1.59 -8.31 5.42
CA SER A 13 -2.52 -8.12 4.31
C SER A 13 -3.58 -7.06 4.62
N LYS A 14 -4.15 -7.07 5.84
CA LYS A 14 -5.07 -6.01 6.28
C LYS A 14 -4.41 -4.63 6.30
N ALA A 15 -3.21 -4.50 6.84
CA ALA A 15 -2.48 -3.24 6.88
C ALA A 15 -2.17 -2.73 5.46
N ARG A 16 -1.79 -3.63 4.56
CA ARG A 16 -1.52 -3.32 3.16
C ARG A 16 -2.77 -2.77 2.45
N VAL A 17 -3.93 -3.36 2.66
CA VAL A 17 -5.20 -2.85 2.08
C VAL A 17 -5.47 -1.41 2.50
N ILE A 18 -5.23 -1.07 3.78
CA ILE A 18 -5.41 0.31 4.28
C ILE A 18 -4.46 1.27 3.57
N ILE A 19 -3.18 0.89 3.43
CA ILE A 19 -2.17 1.69 2.75
C ILE A 19 -2.52 1.87 1.27
N GLU A 20 -2.88 0.78 0.58
CA GLU A 20 -3.28 0.82 -0.83
C GLU A 20 -4.50 1.73 -1.05
N ASN A 21 -5.50 1.66 -0.17
CA ASN A 21 -6.68 2.53 -0.23
C ASN A 21 -6.31 4.00 -0.03
N ALA A 22 -5.44 4.32 0.94
CA ALA A 22 -4.97 5.69 1.16
C ALA A 22 -4.22 6.25 -0.07
N PHE A 23 -3.32 5.47 -0.67
CA PHE A 23 -2.64 5.89 -1.91
C PHE A 23 -3.59 5.98 -3.10
N ALA A 24 -4.62 5.14 -3.18
CA ALA A 24 -5.64 5.26 -4.21
C ALA A 24 -6.40 6.58 -4.07
N LEU A 25 -6.87 6.94 -2.88
CA LEU A 25 -7.53 8.22 -2.61
C LEU A 25 -6.63 9.41 -2.94
N LEU A 26 -5.35 9.34 -2.54
CA LEU A 26 -4.35 10.37 -2.85
C LEU A 26 -4.20 10.58 -4.37
N LYS A 27 -4.05 9.49 -5.13
CA LYS A 27 -3.92 9.53 -6.59
C LYS A 27 -5.23 9.96 -7.27
N GLY A 28 -6.38 9.56 -6.73
CA GLY A 28 -7.70 9.97 -7.20
C GLY A 28 -7.87 11.48 -7.13
N ARG A 29 -7.56 12.05 -5.96
CA ARG A 29 -7.58 13.50 -5.72
C ARG A 29 -6.52 14.24 -6.54
N PHE A 30 -5.27 13.80 -6.49
CA PHE A 30 -4.15 14.42 -7.20
C PHE A 30 -3.79 13.62 -8.44
N ARG A 31 -4.66 13.66 -9.47
CA ARG A 31 -4.51 12.89 -10.72
C ARG A 31 -3.13 13.05 -11.38
N ARG A 32 -2.44 14.19 -11.19
CA ARG A 32 -1.10 14.42 -11.71
C ARG A 32 -0.07 13.39 -11.22
N LEU A 33 -0.25 12.84 -10.00
CA LEU A 33 0.62 11.80 -9.44
C LEU A 33 0.68 10.53 -10.31
N LYS A 34 -0.35 10.27 -11.12
CA LYS A 34 -0.42 9.10 -12.02
C LYS A 34 0.47 9.23 -13.25
N TYR A 35 0.88 10.45 -13.59
CA TYR A 35 1.61 10.77 -14.81
C TYR A 35 3.03 11.28 -14.50
N MET A 36 3.57 10.95 -13.33
CA MET A 36 4.90 11.39 -12.89
C MET A 36 6.06 10.59 -13.49
N GLU A 37 5.80 9.69 -14.43
CA GLU A 37 6.80 8.85 -15.11
C GLU A 37 7.92 9.66 -15.81
N THR A 38 7.71 10.97 -16.02
CA THR A 38 8.65 11.86 -16.72
C THR A 38 9.42 12.84 -15.81
N ILE A 39 9.26 12.76 -14.48
CA ILE A 39 9.87 13.71 -13.52
C ILE A 39 11.20 13.15 -12.98
N ILE A 40 12.22 14.02 -12.88
CA ILE A 40 13.50 13.74 -12.22
C ILE A 40 13.22 13.18 -10.82
N LEU A 41 13.83 12.03 -10.49
CA LEU A 41 13.56 11.26 -9.25
C LEU A 41 13.62 12.13 -7.96
N GLU A 42 14.52 13.12 -7.93
CA GLU A 42 14.67 14.07 -6.83
C GLU A 42 13.39 14.88 -6.55
N ASN A 43 12.68 15.28 -7.60
CA ASN A 43 11.44 16.05 -7.47
C ASN A 43 10.25 15.16 -7.13
N THR A 44 10.29 13.88 -7.51
CA THR A 44 9.20 12.93 -7.24
C THR A 44 8.91 12.79 -5.76
N VAL A 45 9.94 12.67 -4.91
CA VAL A 45 9.77 12.56 -3.46
C VAL A 45 9.10 13.81 -2.90
N THR A 46 9.59 14.99 -3.28
CA THR A 46 9.03 16.27 -2.85
C THR A 46 7.57 16.42 -3.26
N ILE A 47 7.21 16.02 -4.49
CA ILE A 47 5.83 16.09 -4.98
C ILE A 47 4.92 15.13 -4.20
N ILE A 48 5.37 13.90 -3.95
CA ILE A 48 4.60 12.91 -3.16
C ILE A 48 4.37 13.43 -1.73
N LEU A 49 5.41 13.93 -1.07
CA LEU A 49 5.30 14.47 0.30
C LEU A 49 4.37 15.68 0.35
N THR A 50 4.48 16.58 -0.62
CA THR A 50 3.60 17.75 -0.72
C THR A 50 2.15 17.31 -0.91
N ALA A 51 1.89 16.34 -1.79
CA ALA A 51 0.55 15.81 -1.98
C ALA A 51 -0.01 15.14 -0.72
N LEU A 52 0.80 14.41 0.05
CA LEU A 52 0.39 13.82 1.32
C LEU A 52 0.01 14.89 2.36
N ILE A 53 0.82 15.95 2.47
CA ILE A 53 0.53 17.07 3.37
C ILE A 53 -0.79 17.75 2.96
N LEU A 54 -0.96 18.06 1.67
CA LEU A 54 -2.18 18.67 1.15
C LEU A 54 -3.40 17.76 1.35
N HIS A 55 -3.25 16.45 1.18
CA HIS A 55 -4.32 15.48 1.43
C HIS A 55 -4.79 15.52 2.89
N ASN A 56 -3.85 15.54 3.84
CA ASN A 56 -4.16 15.62 5.26
C ASN A 56 -4.83 16.95 5.60
N ILE A 57 -4.39 18.06 4.99
CA ILE A 57 -5.06 19.36 5.14
C ILE A 57 -6.50 19.28 4.65
N CYS A 58 -6.78 18.68 3.49
CA CYS A 58 -8.16 18.50 3.02
C CYS A 58 -9.00 17.68 4.02
N ILE A 59 -8.48 16.57 4.54
CA ILE A 59 -9.17 15.75 5.55
C ILE A 59 -9.52 16.59 6.80
N LEU A 60 -8.56 17.38 7.29
CA LEU A 60 -8.78 18.23 8.47
C LEU A 60 -9.80 19.36 8.26
N ASN A 61 -10.08 19.70 7.00
CA ASN A 61 -11.08 20.70 6.62
C ASN A 61 -12.40 20.08 6.15
N ASP A 62 -12.63 18.78 6.41
CA ASP A 62 -13.80 18.03 5.94
C ASP A 62 -13.98 18.08 4.39
N ASP A 63 -12.91 18.37 3.66
CA ASP A 63 -12.87 18.31 2.21
C ASP A 63 -12.54 16.86 1.82
N GLU A 64 -13.57 16.03 1.75
CA GLU A 64 -13.45 14.64 1.31
C GLU A 64 -13.51 14.52 -0.22
N PHE A 65 -12.73 13.59 -0.76
CA PHE A 65 -12.80 13.28 -2.19
C PHE A 65 -14.01 12.38 -2.47
N HIS A 66 -15.09 12.95 -3.01
CA HIS A 66 -16.36 12.24 -3.19
C HIS A 66 -16.49 11.41 -4.48
N ASP A 67 -15.53 11.49 -5.40
CA ASP A 67 -15.57 10.74 -6.67
C ASP A 67 -15.05 9.29 -6.50
N ILE A 68 -15.70 8.57 -5.59
CA ILE A 68 -15.36 7.20 -5.20
C ILE A 68 -15.70 6.21 -6.33
N GLY A 69 -16.71 6.51 -7.17
CA GLY A 69 -17.11 5.67 -8.30
C GLY A 69 -15.99 5.53 -9.32
N ASN A 70 -15.46 6.64 -9.83
CA ASN A 70 -14.34 6.64 -10.77
C ASN A 70 -13.07 6.05 -10.12
N LEU A 71 -12.86 6.30 -8.82
CA LEU A 71 -11.73 5.74 -8.09
C LEU A 71 -11.80 4.20 -8.00
N ASN A 72 -12.98 3.63 -7.75
CA ASN A 72 -13.15 2.18 -7.66
C ASN A 72 -12.88 1.49 -9.01
N GLU A 73 -13.38 2.05 -10.11
CA GLU A 73 -13.11 1.55 -11.46
C GLU A 73 -11.61 1.60 -11.78
N GLU A 74 -10.94 2.66 -11.35
CA GLU A 74 -9.51 2.82 -11.54
C GLU A 74 -8.68 1.87 -10.67
N ILE A 75 -9.03 1.71 -9.39
CA ILE A 75 -8.40 0.72 -8.50
C ILE A 75 -8.56 -0.67 -9.09
N LEU A 76 -9.75 -1.01 -9.59
CA LEU A 76 -9.99 -2.28 -10.25
C LEU A 76 -9.09 -2.42 -11.49
N GLY A 77 -9.00 -1.38 -12.32
CA GLY A 77 -8.07 -1.33 -13.45
C GLY A 77 -6.60 -1.52 -13.07
N GLU A 78 -6.13 -0.90 -11.97
CA GLU A 78 -4.77 -1.10 -11.45
C GLU A 78 -4.54 -2.53 -10.94
N ARG A 79 -5.51 -3.10 -10.21
CA ARG A 79 -5.44 -4.50 -9.73
C ARG A 79 -5.40 -5.49 -10.88
N LEU A 80 -6.16 -5.25 -11.95
CA LEU A 80 -6.17 -6.08 -13.15
C LEU A 80 -4.85 -5.96 -13.93
N ARG A 81 -4.26 -4.76 -14.03
CA ARG A 81 -2.94 -4.54 -14.65
C ARG A 81 -1.79 -5.14 -13.85
N ASN A 82 -1.91 -5.18 -12.52
CA ASN A 82 -0.90 -5.73 -11.62
C ASN A 82 -1.49 -6.84 -10.73
N PRO A 83 -1.76 -8.03 -11.30
CA PRO A 83 -2.42 -9.13 -10.59
C PRO A 83 -1.59 -9.72 -9.43
N ARG A 84 -0.38 -9.21 -9.20
CA ARG A 84 0.55 -9.61 -8.13
C ARG A 84 0.06 -9.23 -6.73
N ASN A 85 -0.95 -8.37 -6.59
CA ASN A 85 -1.41 -7.90 -5.28
C ASN A 85 -2.45 -8.81 -4.59
N GLU A 86 -3.12 -9.69 -5.32
CA GLU A 86 -4.14 -10.60 -4.73
C GLU A 86 -3.78 -12.10 -4.80
N ARG A 87 -2.75 -12.49 -5.58
CA ARG A 87 -2.43 -13.91 -5.84
C ARG A 87 -1.05 -14.41 -5.40
N ASP A 88 -0.35 -13.69 -4.52
CA ASP A 88 0.90 -14.19 -3.94
C ASP A 88 0.70 -15.17 -2.77
N ILE A 89 -0.20 -16.15 -2.98
CA ILE A 89 -0.27 -17.38 -2.19
C ILE A 89 0.74 -18.41 -2.72
N ASN A 90 1.36 -18.16 -3.89
CA ASN A 90 2.32 -19.05 -4.51
C ASN A 90 3.39 -18.29 -5.34
N VAL A 91 4.24 -17.51 -4.67
CA VAL A 91 5.55 -17.12 -5.25
C VAL A 91 6.41 -18.38 -5.26
N PRO A 92 6.92 -18.84 -6.42
CA PRO A 92 7.92 -19.91 -6.45
C PRO A 92 9.09 -19.49 -5.57
N GLU A 93 9.39 -20.24 -4.49
CA GLU A 93 10.59 -20.32 -3.61
C GLU A 93 11.71 -19.25 -3.72
N GLU A 94 11.41 -18.01 -4.09
CA GLU A 94 12.35 -16.92 -4.40
C GLU A 94 12.20 -15.81 -3.38
N ASN A 95 12.53 -16.16 -2.14
CA ASN A 95 13.65 -15.57 -1.45
C ASN A 95 13.65 -16.17 -0.05
N ARG A 96 14.51 -17.17 0.18
CA ARG A 96 14.82 -17.67 1.52
C ARG A 96 15.07 -16.51 2.49
N GLN A 97 15.71 -15.43 2.01
CA GLN A 97 15.94 -14.19 2.75
C GLN A 97 14.65 -13.46 3.17
N ALA A 98 13.65 -13.37 2.29
CA ALA A 98 12.37 -12.74 2.60
C ALA A 98 11.57 -13.59 3.61
N GLN A 99 11.61 -14.91 3.47
CA GLN A 99 10.99 -15.83 4.44
C GLN A 99 11.68 -15.80 5.81
N LEU A 100 13.02 -15.72 5.83
CA LEU A 100 13.83 -15.56 7.04
C LEU A 100 13.50 -14.25 7.74
N LYS A 101 13.48 -13.14 6.99
CA LYS A 101 13.14 -11.82 7.54
C LYS A 101 11.71 -11.76 8.07
N ARG A 102 10.75 -12.39 7.38
CA ARG A 102 9.38 -12.55 7.90
C ARG A 102 9.36 -13.36 9.21
N SER A 103 10.11 -14.45 9.27
CA SER A 103 10.18 -15.30 10.48
C SER A 103 10.83 -14.57 11.65
N GLU A 104 11.87 -13.78 11.41
CA GLU A 104 12.51 -12.92 12.40
C GLU A 104 11.54 -11.88 12.95
N ILE A 105 10.82 -11.15 12.08
CA ILE A 105 9.83 -10.15 12.49
C ILE A 105 8.71 -10.78 13.33
N VAL A 106 8.22 -11.96 12.94
CA VAL A 106 7.21 -12.70 13.72
C VAL A 106 7.72 -13.00 15.12
N ASN A 107 8.98 -13.40 15.27
CA ASN A 107 9.57 -13.70 16.58
C ASN A 107 9.79 -12.43 17.43
N VAL A 108 10.25 -11.33 16.84
CA VAL A 108 10.43 -10.04 17.55
C VAL A 108 9.10 -9.50 18.08
N LEU A 109 8.03 -9.62 17.31
CA LEU A 109 6.69 -9.17 17.73
C LEU A 109 6.13 -10.01 18.90
N LEU A 110 6.59 -11.26 19.08
CA LEU A 110 6.21 -12.08 20.25
C LEU A 110 6.93 -11.63 21.52
N LEU A 111 8.21 -11.25 21.42
CA LEU A 111 9.01 -10.78 22.56
C LEU A 111 8.55 -9.43 23.11
N ARG A 112 7.83 -8.62 22.31
CA ARG A 112 7.28 -7.33 22.75
C ARG A 112 5.89 -7.43 23.40
N ASN A 113 5.24 -8.59 23.33
CA ASN A 113 3.90 -8.82 23.88
C ASN A 113 3.90 -9.75 25.12
N LEU A 114 5.06 -9.91 25.76
CA LEU A 114 5.29 -10.59 27.05
C LEU A 114 5.95 -9.59 28.01
#